data_AF-A0A7L3IFG5-F1
#
_entry.id   AF-A0A7L3IFG5-F1
#
_cell.length_a   1.000
_cell.length_b   1.000
_cell.length_c   1.000
_cell.angle_alpha   90.00
_cell.angle_beta   90.00
_cell.angle_gamma   90.00
#
_symmetry.space_group_name_H-M   'P 1'
#
loop_
_entity.id
_entity.type
_entity.pdbx_description
1 polymer ?
#
loop_
_entity_poly.entity_id
_entity_poly.type
_entity_poly.pdbx_seq_one_letter_code
_entity_poly.pdbx_strand_id
1 'polypeptide(L)'
;NEIHIESLSSGILCSQVNCSHKNSSKRPCEYEDSFHLFHSACKRQLKSKRPKLNSSPPGSEVRVDQERMTEFKKFRKKLSLLKNCCCKNQKYNVLVTVVHPSHIKEIQTNTKPKSSCKVPVATIVVMDQSEIERKVVLWRGAAFWSLTVFPGDIVLLTDIIMYENLWCREVMLQSTFTSQLLNLG
;
A
#
# COMPACT_ATOMS: atom_id res chain seq x y z
N ASN A 1 19.94 46.63 -14.54
CA ASN A 1 19.75 45.30 -15.16
C ASN A 1 19.12 44.37 -14.16
N GLU A 2 17.83 44.15 -14.37
CA GLU A 2 16.96 43.28 -13.60
C GLU A 2 17.25 41.81 -13.96
N ILE A 3 17.34 40.92 -12.97
CA ILE A 3 17.63 39.50 -13.20
C ILE A 3 16.30 38.74 -13.23
N HIS A 4 15.91 38.31 -14.43
CA HIS A 4 14.74 37.49 -14.68
C HIS A 4 15.10 36.01 -14.44
N ILE A 5 14.41 35.34 -13.51
CA ILE A 5 14.58 33.89 -13.26
C ILE A 5 13.37 33.17 -13.85
N GLU A 6 13.58 32.44 -14.93
CA GLU A 6 12.57 31.61 -15.57
C GLU A 6 12.77 30.15 -15.14
N SER A 7 11.70 29.49 -14.70
CA SER A 7 11.74 28.09 -14.27
C SER A 7 11.52 27.18 -15.48
N LEU A 8 12.60 26.53 -15.93
CA LEU A 8 12.52 25.49 -16.97
C LEU A 8 12.24 24.13 -16.32
N SER A 9 11.01 23.66 -16.49
CA SER A 9 10.62 22.28 -16.23
C SER A 9 11.28 21.35 -17.25
N SER A 10 12.24 20.55 -16.84
CA SER A 10 12.72 19.43 -17.65
C SER A 10 13.04 18.25 -16.73
N GLY A 11 12.20 17.23 -16.86
CA GLY A 11 12.23 16.02 -16.05
C GLY A 11 13.56 15.26 -16.18
N ILE A 12 13.90 14.54 -15.12
CA ILE A 12 15.09 13.71 -15.05
C ILE A 12 14.85 12.46 -15.90
N LEU A 13 15.57 12.33 -17.01
CA LEU A 13 15.63 11.12 -17.82
C LEU A 13 16.86 10.31 -17.39
N CYS A 14 16.66 9.12 -16.83
CA CYS A 14 17.75 8.21 -16.49
C CYS A 14 18.23 7.49 -17.76
N SER A 15 19.42 7.82 -18.26
CA SER A 15 20.11 7.01 -19.26
C SER A 15 21.08 6.04 -18.58
N GLN A 16 20.93 4.76 -18.90
CA GLN A 16 21.80 3.69 -18.42
C GLN A 16 23.05 3.66 -19.31
N VAL A 17 24.23 3.89 -18.71
CA VAL A 17 25.51 3.79 -19.41
C VAL A 17 25.89 2.31 -19.54
N ASN A 18 25.85 1.79 -20.77
CA ASN A 18 26.52 0.55 -21.14
C ASN A 18 28.03 0.81 -21.23
N CYS A 19 28.79 0.28 -20.28
CA CYS A 19 30.24 0.12 -20.45
C CYS A 19 30.54 -1.30 -20.96
N SER A 20 30.90 -1.40 -22.22
CA SER A 20 31.48 -2.60 -22.82
C SER A 20 33.00 -2.50 -22.79
N HIS A 21 33.69 -3.37 -22.05
CA HIS A 21 35.09 -3.70 -22.34
C HIS A 21 35.37 -5.18 -22.07
N LYS A 22 36.18 -5.73 -22.97
CA LYS A 22 36.42 -7.13 -23.27
C LYS A 22 37.40 -7.81 -22.30
N ASN A 23 37.21 -9.12 -22.19
CA ASN A 23 38.19 -10.22 -22.01
C ASN A 23 38.52 -10.78 -20.61
N SER A 24 38.45 -12.12 -20.59
CA SER A 24 39.43 -13.08 -20.05
C SER A 24 39.30 -13.61 -18.62
N SER A 25 38.63 -14.78 -18.53
CA SER A 25 39.05 -16.07 -17.94
C SER A 25 39.78 -16.17 -16.58
N LYS A 26 39.25 -17.12 -15.77
CA LYS A 26 39.83 -17.98 -14.68
C LYS A 26 39.57 -17.58 -13.21
N ARG A 27 38.83 -18.45 -12.51
CA ARG A 27 38.86 -18.71 -11.04
C ARG A 27 40.21 -19.38 -10.67
N PRO A 28 40.69 -19.51 -9.40
CA PRO A 28 39.91 -19.64 -8.14
C PRO A 28 40.56 -19.08 -6.83
N CYS A 29 39.89 -19.37 -5.70
CA CYS A 29 40.43 -19.69 -4.36
C CYS A 29 40.22 -18.68 -3.20
N GLU A 30 39.97 -19.28 -2.03
CA GLU A 30 39.64 -18.77 -0.70
C GLU A 30 40.82 -18.16 0.09
N TYR A 31 40.47 -17.55 1.24
CA TYR A 31 41.16 -17.59 2.56
C TYR A 31 41.95 -16.34 3.05
N GLU A 32 41.48 -15.88 4.23
CA GLU A 32 42.02 -15.10 5.36
C GLU A 32 42.70 -13.71 5.27
N ASP A 33 42.14 -12.83 6.12
CA ASP A 33 42.75 -12.13 7.28
C ASP A 33 44.23 -11.71 7.22
N SER A 34 44.45 -10.40 7.27
CA SER A 34 45.11 -9.73 8.41
C SER A 34 45.67 -8.35 8.04
N PHE A 35 45.71 -7.51 9.07
CA PHE A 35 46.07 -6.10 9.15
C PHE A 35 47.44 -5.75 8.57
N HIS A 36 47.64 -4.49 8.15
CA HIS A 36 48.53 -3.54 8.85
C HIS A 36 48.80 -2.21 8.09
N LEU A 37 48.70 -1.14 8.88
CA LEU A 37 49.44 0.13 8.83
C LEU A 37 49.30 1.08 7.62
N PHE A 38 48.59 2.19 7.87
CA PHE A 38 49.04 3.51 7.40
C PHE A 38 49.13 4.48 8.58
N HIS A 39 50.36 4.93 8.87
CA HIS A 39 50.65 6.13 9.65
C HIS A 39 50.37 7.36 8.79
N SER A 40 49.67 8.35 9.34
CA SER A 40 50.19 9.73 9.42
C SER A 40 49.15 10.63 10.08
N ALA A 41 49.55 11.26 11.17
CA ALA A 41 48.73 12.14 11.98
C ALA A 41 48.63 13.54 11.37
N CYS A 42 47.42 14.11 11.33
CA CYS A 42 47.25 15.56 11.34
C CYS A 42 46.17 15.93 12.35
N LYS A 43 46.60 16.41 13.53
CA LYS A 43 45.73 17.05 14.51
C LYS A 43 45.21 18.36 13.94
N ARG A 44 43.89 18.49 13.77
CA ARG A 44 43.21 19.79 13.80
C ARG A 44 42.03 19.74 14.76
N GLN A 45 41.98 20.78 15.58
CA GLN A 45 41.09 20.98 16.71
C GLN A 45 39.61 20.91 16.35
N LEU A 46 38.84 20.36 17.30
CA LEU A 46 37.40 20.42 17.45
C LEU A 46 36.83 21.84 17.28
N LYS A 47 35.84 21.98 16.39
CA LYS A 47 34.62 22.77 16.64
C LYS A 47 33.43 22.05 16.02
N SER A 48 32.73 21.22 16.79
CA SER A 48 31.42 20.73 16.39
C SER A 48 30.41 21.88 16.50
N LYS A 49 29.81 22.29 15.38
CA LYS A 49 28.65 23.19 15.41
C LYS A 49 27.43 22.33 15.72
N ARG A 50 27.06 22.25 16.99
CA ARG A 50 25.77 21.68 17.43
C ARG A 50 24.65 22.58 16.91
N PRO A 51 23.72 22.11 16.06
CA PRO A 51 22.55 22.90 15.71
C PRO A 51 21.71 23.07 16.97
N LYS A 52 21.47 24.33 17.36
CA LYS A 52 20.60 24.71 18.46
C LYS A 52 19.16 24.49 17.98
N LEU A 53 18.50 23.46 18.49
CA LEU A 53 17.06 23.26 18.34
C LEU A 53 16.37 24.39 19.10
N ASN A 54 15.82 25.35 18.37
CA ASN A 54 14.90 26.33 18.92
C ASN A 54 13.53 25.66 18.96
N SER A 55 13.07 25.28 20.16
CA SER A 55 11.69 24.82 20.37
C SER A 55 10.74 26.03 20.30
N SER A 56 9.92 26.11 19.27
CA SER A 56 8.74 26.96 19.23
C SER A 56 7.57 26.32 20.00
N PRO A 57 6.58 27.10 20.49
CA PRO A 57 5.50 26.63 21.35
C PRO A 57 4.53 25.68 20.60
N PRO A 58 3.72 24.88 21.32
CA PRO A 58 2.74 23.99 20.71
C PRO A 58 1.58 24.82 20.15
N GLY A 59 1.72 25.24 18.91
CA GLY A 59 0.76 26.08 18.21
C GLY A 59 0.69 25.72 16.73
N SER A 60 0.67 24.43 16.43
CA SER A 60 0.22 23.94 15.13
C SER A 60 -0.67 22.75 15.41
N GLU A 61 -1.95 23.07 15.63
CA GLU A 61 -3.03 22.14 15.39
C GLU A 61 -2.74 21.49 14.03
N VAL A 62 -2.38 20.20 14.06
CA VAL A 62 -2.29 19.38 12.87
C VAL A 62 -3.61 19.59 12.17
N ARG A 63 -3.61 20.30 11.04
CA ARG A 63 -4.77 20.38 10.16
C ARG A 63 -4.97 18.98 9.60
N VAL A 64 -5.58 18.11 10.42
CA VAL A 64 -6.19 16.88 9.95
C VAL A 64 -7.16 17.35 8.89
N ASP A 65 -6.95 16.88 7.67
CA ASP A 65 -7.74 17.21 6.49
C ASP A 65 -9.23 17.15 6.84
N GLN A 66 -9.82 18.32 7.08
CA GLN A 66 -11.13 18.45 7.71
C GLN A 66 -12.21 17.81 6.84
N GLU A 67 -11.98 17.79 5.53
CA GLU A 67 -12.78 17.10 4.53
C GLU A 67 -12.82 15.59 4.80
N ARG A 68 -11.66 14.92 4.86
CA ARG A 68 -11.58 13.49 5.20
C ARG A 68 -12.31 13.20 6.51
N MET A 69 -12.05 14.02 7.54
CA MET A 69 -12.66 13.85 8.86
C MET A 69 -14.19 13.95 8.85
N THR A 70 -14.77 14.76 7.96
CA THR A 70 -16.23 14.82 7.77
C THR A 70 -16.78 13.62 7.00
N GLU A 71 -16.07 13.09 6.02
CA GLU A 71 -16.45 11.86 5.32
C GLU A 71 -16.47 10.67 6.29
N PHE A 72 -15.45 10.51 7.13
CA PHE A 72 -15.43 9.51 8.20
C PHE A 72 -16.64 9.60 9.13
N LYS A 73 -17.02 10.81 9.53
CA LYS A 73 -18.18 11.03 10.41
C LYS A 73 -19.49 10.56 9.75
N LYS A 74 -19.62 10.67 8.43
CA LYS A 74 -20.77 10.13 7.68
C LYS A 74 -20.77 8.60 7.73
N PHE A 75 -19.61 7.95 7.59
CA PHE A 75 -19.49 6.49 7.60
C PHE A 75 -19.71 5.87 8.98
N ARG A 76 -19.30 6.54 10.07
CA ARG A 76 -19.38 6.01 11.44
C ARG A 76 -20.80 5.59 11.86
N LYS A 77 -21.83 6.29 11.37
CA LYS A 77 -23.25 5.96 11.64
C LYS A 77 -23.81 4.83 10.76
N LYS A 78 -23.06 4.37 9.76
CA LYS A 78 -23.46 3.36 8.76
C LYS A 78 -22.59 2.09 8.82
N LEU A 79 -21.69 1.98 9.79
CA LEU A 79 -20.84 0.79 9.93
C LEU A 79 -21.68 -0.42 10.33
N SER A 80 -21.48 -1.52 9.60
CA SER A 80 -22.10 -2.80 9.85
C SER A 80 -21.05 -3.78 10.38
N LEU A 81 -21.48 -4.67 11.26
CA LEU A 81 -20.67 -5.82 11.68
C LEU A 81 -20.72 -6.88 10.58
N LEU A 82 -19.64 -7.65 10.44
CA LEU A 82 -19.53 -8.75 9.48
C LEU A 82 -20.66 -9.77 9.66
N LYS A 83 -21.04 -10.07 10.91
CA LYS A 83 -22.17 -10.96 11.23
C LYS A 83 -23.52 -10.49 10.65
N ASN A 84 -23.67 -9.19 10.38
CA ASN A 84 -24.90 -8.59 9.85
C ASN A 84 -24.86 -8.42 8.31
N CYS A 85 -23.74 -8.73 7.66
CA CYS A 85 -23.61 -8.62 6.20
C CYS A 85 -24.16 -9.87 5.49
N CYS A 86 -25.49 -10.01 5.49
CA CYS A 86 -26.19 -11.21 5.02
C CYS A 86 -27.21 -10.97 3.90
N CYS A 87 -27.59 -9.72 3.61
CA CYS A 87 -28.61 -9.42 2.59
C CYS A 87 -27.97 -9.26 1.20
N LYS A 88 -28.52 -9.94 0.20
CA LYS A 88 -28.14 -9.76 -1.21
C LYS A 88 -28.45 -8.33 -1.64
N ASN A 89 -27.59 -7.75 -2.49
CA ASN A 89 -27.74 -6.41 -3.08
C ASN A 89 -27.75 -5.24 -2.07
N GLN A 90 -27.53 -5.48 -0.78
CA GLN A 90 -27.32 -4.43 0.20
C GLN A 90 -25.83 -4.06 0.24
N LYS A 91 -25.56 -2.75 0.22
CA LYS A 91 -24.21 -2.20 0.39
C LYS A 91 -23.91 -2.01 1.88
N TYR A 92 -22.76 -2.50 2.29
CA TYR A 92 -22.26 -2.42 3.65
C TYR A 92 -20.97 -1.61 3.70
N ASN A 93 -20.77 -0.94 4.84
CA ASN A 93 -19.50 -0.35 5.21
C ASN A 93 -19.03 -1.07 6.47
N VAL A 94 -17.80 -1.57 6.49
CA VAL A 94 -17.29 -2.39 7.59
C VAL A 94 -15.91 -1.89 8.01
N LEU A 95 -15.67 -1.87 9.32
CA LEU A 95 -14.36 -1.61 9.90
C LEU A 95 -13.81 -2.94 10.40
N VAL A 96 -12.69 -3.36 9.85
CA VAL A 96 -12.19 -4.74 10.01
C VAL A 96 -10.67 -4.76 10.14
N THR A 97 -10.16 -5.78 10.80
CA THR A 97 -8.73 -6.14 10.81
C THR A 97 -8.46 -7.12 9.68
N VAL A 98 -7.38 -6.90 8.94
CA VAL A 98 -6.92 -7.83 7.90
C VAL A 98 -6.26 -9.03 8.57
N VAL A 99 -6.79 -10.23 8.32
CA VAL A 99 -6.18 -11.49 8.79
C VAL A 99 -5.09 -11.92 7.83
N HIS A 100 -5.41 -12.01 6.54
CA HIS A 100 -4.42 -12.29 5.50
C HIS A 100 -4.89 -11.84 4.11
N PRO A 101 -4.04 -11.13 3.35
CA PRO A 101 -4.28 -10.87 1.93
C PRO A 101 -3.86 -12.06 1.06
N SER A 102 -4.53 -12.26 -0.09
CA SER A 102 -4.13 -13.22 -1.11
C SER A 102 -3.36 -12.55 -2.25
N HIS A 103 -2.62 -13.34 -3.03
CA HIS A 103 -2.05 -12.87 -4.29
C HIS A 103 -3.13 -12.52 -5.32
N ILE A 104 -2.85 -11.51 -6.15
CA ILE A 104 -3.68 -11.15 -7.30
C ILE A 104 -3.60 -12.26 -8.35
N LYS A 105 -4.75 -12.61 -8.92
CA LYS A 105 -4.89 -13.53 -10.05
C LYS A 105 -5.62 -12.84 -11.19
N GLU A 106 -5.19 -13.05 -12.42
CA GLU A 106 -5.96 -12.64 -13.59
C GLU A 106 -6.93 -13.75 -13.99
N ILE A 107 -8.22 -13.44 -14.05
CA ILE A 107 -9.24 -14.37 -14.54
C ILE A 107 -9.74 -13.93 -15.91
N GLN A 108 -9.96 -14.90 -16.80
CA GLN A 108 -10.53 -14.63 -18.11
C GLN A 108 -12.05 -14.63 -18.01
N THR A 109 -12.69 -13.51 -18.32
CA THR A 109 -14.16 -13.42 -18.35
C THR A 109 -14.65 -13.68 -19.77
N ASN A 110 -15.34 -14.81 -19.97
CA ASN A 110 -15.89 -15.21 -21.27
C ASN A 110 -17.27 -14.59 -21.51
N THR A 111 -17.39 -13.27 -21.42
CA THR A 111 -18.66 -12.56 -21.61
C THR A 111 -19.03 -12.40 -23.10
N LYS A 112 -18.08 -12.59 -24.03
CA LYS A 112 -18.34 -12.60 -25.48
C LYS A 112 -17.34 -13.48 -26.24
N PRO A 113 -17.77 -14.30 -27.23
CA PRO A 113 -16.91 -15.30 -27.90
C PRO A 113 -15.72 -14.75 -28.70
N LYS A 114 -15.58 -13.44 -28.88
CA LYS A 114 -14.48 -12.81 -29.66
C LYS A 114 -13.60 -11.84 -28.87
N SER A 115 -13.89 -11.63 -27.59
CA SER A 115 -13.11 -10.70 -26.75
C SER A 115 -13.06 -11.23 -25.34
N SER A 116 -12.00 -11.98 -25.03
CA SER A 116 -11.75 -12.39 -23.65
C SER A 116 -11.07 -11.25 -22.90
N CYS A 117 -11.76 -10.65 -21.94
CA CYS A 117 -11.17 -9.66 -21.04
C CYS A 117 -10.51 -10.41 -19.87
N LYS A 118 -9.26 -10.08 -19.57
CA LYS A 118 -8.60 -10.52 -18.32
C LYS A 118 -8.93 -9.51 -17.23
N VAL A 119 -9.41 -10.00 -16.10
CA VAL A 119 -9.81 -9.18 -14.96
C VAL A 119 -8.99 -9.60 -13.74
N PRO A 120 -8.26 -8.67 -13.10
CA PRO A 120 -7.56 -8.99 -11.87
C PRO A 120 -8.56 -9.17 -10.73
N VAL A 121 -8.31 -10.19 -9.91
CA VAL A 121 -9.09 -10.56 -8.73
C VAL A 121 -8.13 -10.91 -7.61
N ALA A 122 -8.44 -10.46 -6.40
CA ALA A 122 -7.78 -10.87 -5.17
C ALA A 122 -8.82 -11.17 -4.10
N THR A 123 -8.41 -11.77 -3.00
CA THR A 123 -9.24 -11.96 -1.82
C THR A 123 -8.45 -11.50 -0.60
N ILE A 124 -9.13 -10.83 0.32
CA ILE A 124 -8.59 -10.57 1.66
C ILE A 124 -9.50 -11.26 2.67
N VAL A 125 -8.92 -11.94 3.66
CA VAL A 125 -9.67 -12.40 4.83
C VAL A 125 -9.60 -11.33 5.88
N VAL A 126 -10.76 -10.96 6.40
CA VAL A 126 -10.91 -9.90 7.38
C VAL A 126 -11.75 -10.39 8.55
N MET A 127 -11.52 -9.79 9.71
CA MET A 127 -12.29 -10.05 10.93
C MET A 127 -12.68 -8.73 11.59
N ASP A 128 -13.76 -8.71 12.35
CA ASP A 128 -14.17 -7.56 13.14
C ASP A 128 -14.36 -7.96 14.60
N GLN A 129 -14.92 -7.07 15.42
CA GLN A 129 -15.20 -7.33 16.84
C GLN A 129 -16.26 -8.41 17.08
N SER A 130 -16.87 -8.97 16.04
CA SER A 130 -17.74 -10.14 16.17
C SER A 130 -16.98 -11.46 16.12
N GLU A 131 -15.65 -11.42 15.97
CA GLU A 131 -14.77 -12.60 15.88
C GLU A 131 -15.10 -13.52 14.69
N ILE A 132 -15.81 -12.99 13.69
CA ILE A 132 -16.14 -13.70 12.46
C ILE A 132 -15.12 -13.32 11.39
N GLU A 133 -14.46 -14.33 10.84
CA GLU A 133 -13.70 -14.18 9.61
C GLU A 133 -14.61 -14.19 8.38
N ARG A 134 -14.32 -13.28 7.43
CA ARG A 134 -15.05 -13.19 6.17
C ARG A 134 -14.07 -12.94 5.04
N LYS A 135 -14.25 -13.66 3.93
CA LYS A 135 -13.54 -13.38 2.69
C LYS A 135 -14.19 -12.20 1.98
N VAL A 136 -13.37 -11.23 1.57
CA VAL A 136 -13.77 -10.13 0.69
C VAL A 136 -13.08 -10.31 -0.65
N VAL A 137 -13.87 -10.58 -1.69
CA VAL A 137 -13.38 -10.69 -3.07
C VAL A 137 -13.26 -9.30 -3.67
N LEU A 138 -12.05 -8.96 -4.09
CA LEU A 138 -11.69 -7.67 -4.67
C LEU A 138 -11.53 -7.81 -6.17
N TRP A 139 -12.24 -6.98 -6.94
CA TRP A 139 -12.30 -7.07 -8.40
C TRP A 139 -11.66 -5.84 -9.06
N ARG A 140 -11.07 -6.04 -10.24
CA ARG A 140 -10.53 -4.95 -11.08
C ARG A 140 -9.50 -4.13 -10.29
N GLY A 141 -9.63 -2.80 -10.26
CA GLY A 141 -8.74 -1.92 -9.50
C GLY A 141 -8.68 -2.26 -8.01
N ALA A 142 -9.78 -2.72 -7.41
CA ALA A 142 -9.81 -3.08 -6.00
C ALA A 142 -8.91 -4.29 -5.68
N ALA A 143 -8.64 -5.18 -6.65
CA ALA A 143 -7.75 -6.32 -6.44
C ALA A 143 -6.35 -5.88 -5.99
N PHE A 144 -5.89 -4.72 -6.45
CA PHE A 144 -4.58 -4.16 -6.11
C PHE A 144 -4.46 -3.67 -4.67
N TRP A 145 -5.58 -3.48 -3.95
CA TRP A 145 -5.53 -3.16 -2.53
C TRP A 145 -4.93 -4.31 -1.70
N SER A 146 -4.96 -5.56 -2.20
CA SER A 146 -4.28 -6.69 -1.56
C SER A 146 -2.76 -6.50 -1.45
N LEU A 147 -2.16 -5.62 -2.26
CA LEU A 147 -0.73 -5.29 -2.22
C LEU A 147 -0.38 -4.22 -1.19
N THR A 148 -1.39 -3.51 -0.66
CA THR A 148 -1.20 -2.34 0.21
C THR A 148 -1.70 -2.55 1.63
N VAL A 149 -2.14 -3.78 1.94
CA VAL A 149 -2.61 -4.16 3.28
C VAL A 149 -1.84 -5.38 3.77
N PHE A 150 -1.54 -5.40 5.06
CA PHE A 150 -0.80 -6.47 5.72
C PHE A 150 -1.66 -7.13 6.82
N PRO A 151 -1.36 -8.38 7.20
CA PRO A 151 -1.94 -8.98 8.40
C PRO A 151 -1.80 -8.05 9.61
N GLY A 152 -2.91 -7.77 10.29
CA GLY A 152 -2.97 -6.87 11.44
C GLY A 152 -3.51 -5.47 11.12
N ASP A 153 -3.45 -5.02 9.87
CA ASP A 153 -3.92 -3.68 9.48
C ASP A 153 -5.41 -3.50 9.77
N ILE A 154 -5.78 -2.34 10.31
CA ILE A 154 -7.19 -1.95 10.46
C ILE A 154 -7.63 -1.20 9.20
N VAL A 155 -8.67 -1.69 8.53
CA VAL A 155 -9.16 -1.10 7.27
C VAL A 155 -10.66 -0.79 7.34
N LEU A 156 -11.04 0.34 6.76
CA LEU A 156 -12.43 0.67 6.45
C LEU A 156 -12.71 0.27 4.99
N LEU A 157 -13.64 -0.66 4.81
CA LEU A 157 -14.15 -1.07 3.50
C LEU A 157 -15.55 -0.50 3.31
N THR A 158 -15.78 0.21 2.21
CA THR A 158 -17.09 0.80 1.90
C THR A 158 -17.75 0.15 0.70
N ASP A 159 -19.08 0.26 0.65
CA ASP A 159 -19.92 -0.14 -0.47
C ASP A 159 -19.67 -1.59 -0.96
N ILE A 160 -19.32 -2.49 -0.04
CA ILE A 160 -19.18 -3.92 -0.32
C ILE A 160 -20.54 -4.61 -0.25
N ILE A 161 -20.73 -5.67 -1.03
CA ILE A 161 -21.99 -6.41 -1.09
C ILE A 161 -21.80 -7.86 -0.67
N MET A 162 -22.86 -8.49 -0.17
CA MET A 162 -22.85 -9.93 0.07
C MET A 162 -22.88 -10.68 -1.26
N TYR A 163 -22.00 -11.67 -1.39
CA TYR A 163 -21.98 -12.64 -2.48
C TYR A 163 -21.97 -14.06 -1.91
N GLU A 164 -22.87 -14.89 -2.42
CA GLU A 164 -22.95 -16.30 -2.04
C GLU A 164 -22.14 -17.13 -3.03
N ASN A 165 -21.07 -17.77 -2.55
CA ASN A 165 -20.31 -18.70 -3.38
C ASN A 165 -21.01 -20.06 -3.40
N LEU A 166 -21.70 -20.36 -4.49
CA LEU A 166 -22.47 -21.60 -4.66
C LEU A 166 -21.61 -22.88 -4.61
N TRP A 167 -20.32 -22.79 -4.94
CA TRP A 167 -19.42 -23.95 -4.90
C TRP A 167 -18.99 -24.30 -3.48
N CYS A 168 -18.69 -23.29 -2.66
CA CYS A 168 -18.20 -23.50 -1.29
C CYS A 168 -19.30 -23.40 -0.24
N ARG A 169 -20.54 -23.04 -0.61
CA ARG A 169 -21.63 -22.66 0.31
C ARG A 169 -21.21 -21.67 1.38
N GLU A 170 -20.22 -20.83 1.05
CA GLU A 170 -19.66 -19.82 1.95
C GLU A 170 -20.23 -18.46 1.57
N VAL A 171 -20.67 -17.70 2.58
CA VAL A 171 -21.10 -16.33 2.36
C VAL A 171 -19.86 -15.44 2.39
N MET A 172 -19.60 -14.78 1.27
CA MET A 172 -18.47 -13.88 1.07
C MET A 172 -18.96 -12.45 0.91
N LEU A 173 -18.03 -11.51 0.94
CA LEU A 173 -18.27 -10.12 0.55
C LEU A 173 -17.55 -9.83 -0.75
N GLN A 174 -18.02 -8.85 -1.50
CA GLN A 174 -17.47 -8.48 -2.78
C GLN A 174 -17.36 -6.95 -2.92
N SER A 175 -16.22 -6.48 -3.42
CA SER A 175 -16.05 -5.09 -3.82
C SER A 175 -16.98 -4.71 -4.99
N THR A 176 -17.51 -3.51 -4.96
CA THR A 176 -18.24 -2.90 -6.08
C THR A 176 -17.39 -1.83 -6.76
N PHE A 177 -17.90 -1.23 -7.84
CA PHE A 177 -17.22 -0.13 -8.54
C PHE A 177 -17.12 1.16 -7.70
N THR A 178 -17.96 1.29 -6.67
CA THR A 178 -17.95 2.42 -5.71
C THR A 178 -17.22 2.08 -4.42
N SER A 179 -16.72 0.85 -4.28
CA SER A 179 -16.00 0.48 -3.07
C SER A 179 -14.76 1.33 -2.90
N GLN A 180 -14.46 1.66 -1.65
CA GLN A 180 -13.20 2.27 -1.25
C GLN A 180 -12.60 1.44 -0.13
N LEU A 181 -11.28 1.34 -0.13
CA LEU A 181 -10.50 0.83 0.98
C LEU A 181 -9.69 1.98 1.54
N LEU A 182 -9.74 2.11 2.86
CA LEU A 182 -8.87 3.00 3.58
C LEU A 182 -8.15 2.22 4.68
N ASN A 183 -6.82 2.26 4.63
CA ASN A 183 -5.95 1.68 5.64
C ASN A 183 -5.73 2.69 6.78
N LEU A 184 -5.97 2.26 8.02
CA LEU A 184 -5.85 3.05 9.25
C LEU A 184 -4.63 2.68 10.10
N GLY A 185 -3.83 1.71 9.65
CA GLY A 185 -2.64 1.22 10.35
C GLY A 185 -2.87 -0.08 11.11
#